data_AF-A0AAV9ZTX9-F1
#
_entry.id   AF-A0AAV9ZTX9-F1
#
_cell.length_a   1.000
_cell.length_b   1.000
_cell.length_c   1.000
_cell.angle_alpha   90.00
_cell.angle_beta   90.00
_cell.angle_gamma   90.00
#
_symmetry.space_group_name_H-M   'P 1'
#
loop_
_entity.id
_entity.type
_entity.pdbx_description
1 polymer ?
#
loop_
_entity_poly.entity_id
_entity_poly.type
_entity_poly.pdbx_seq_one_letter_code
_entity_poly.pdbx_strand_id
1 'polypeptide(L)'
;MSLAHKFKLVFFSPAPNTRGVLDHLFNTFLAHVGKIGNYQRCAFLTRGTGQFAPTADANPTIGQLGKLEQVEEDRVEVHPYEEVAYDVYRLEDY
;
A
#
# COMPACT_ATOMS: atom_id res chain seq x y z
N MET A 1 -0.91 16.37 -27.05
CA MET A 1 -0.63 15.10 -26.33
C MET A 1 -1.09 15.28 -24.91
N SER A 2 -2.02 14.46 -24.42
CA SER A 2 -2.40 14.44 -23.00
C SER A 2 -1.17 14.00 -22.18
N LEU A 3 -0.84 14.71 -21.10
CA LEU A 3 0.15 14.20 -20.15
C LEU A 3 -0.44 12.94 -19.51
N ALA A 4 0.23 11.80 -19.69
CA ALA A 4 -0.11 10.60 -18.95
C ALA A 4 0.19 10.86 -17.46
N HIS A 5 -0.86 10.99 -16.65
CA HIS A 5 -0.72 11.06 -15.21
C HIS A 5 -0.19 9.72 -14.70
N LYS A 6 0.88 9.77 -13.91
CA LYS A 6 1.42 8.60 -13.26
C LYS A 6 1.08 8.64 -11.77
N PHE A 7 0.72 7.49 -11.21
CA PHE A 7 0.25 7.35 -9.83
C PHE A 7 1.08 6.28 -9.12
N LYS A 8 1.31 6.48 -7.82
CA LYS A 8 1.89 5.48 -6.93
C LYS A 8 0.78 4.80 -6.16
N LEU A 9 0.67 3.47 -6.27
CA LEU A 9 -0.28 2.70 -5.49
C LEU A 9 0.33 2.43 -4.12
N VAL A 10 -0.29 3.00 -3.08
CA VAL A 10 0.01 2.71 -1.68
C VAL A 10 -1.22 2.08 -1.06
N PHE A 11 -1.06 0.94 -0.40
CA PHE A 11 -2.14 0.29 0.32
C PHE A 11 -1.64 -0.31 1.64
N PHE A 12 -2.58 -0.62 2.52
CA PHE A 12 -2.33 -1.23 3.81
C PHE A 12 -3.10 -2.55 3.86
N SER A 13 -2.47 -3.60 4.35
CA SER A 13 -3.14 -4.89 4.55
C SER A 13 -2.60 -5.59 5.79
N PRO A 14 -3.42 -6.41 6.47
CA PRO A 14 -2.93 -7.30 7.51
C PRO A 14 -1.76 -8.13 6.97
N ALA A 15 -0.68 -8.22 7.76
CA ALA A 15 0.56 -8.87 7.37
C ALA A 15 0.37 -10.28 6.75
N PRO A 16 -0.52 -11.16 7.24
CA PRO A 16 -0.74 -12.47 6.65
C PRO A 16 -1.36 -12.43 5.24
N ASN A 17 -2.06 -11.35 4.89
CA ASN A 17 -2.81 -11.21 3.64
C ASN A 17 -2.01 -10.52 2.53
N THR A 18 -0.96 -9.77 2.88
CA THR A 18 -0.18 -8.92 1.97
C THR A 18 0.28 -9.67 0.71
N ARG A 19 0.83 -10.88 0.90
CA ARG A 19 1.32 -11.70 -0.22
C ARG A 19 0.23 -12.02 -1.24
N GLY A 20 -0.96 -12.40 -0.77
CA GLY A 20 -2.08 -12.74 -1.65
C GLY A 20 -2.55 -11.54 -2.49
N VAL A 21 -2.57 -10.35 -1.89
CA VAL A 21 -2.92 -9.10 -2.58
C VAL A 21 -1.89 -8.78 -3.66
N LEU A 22 -0.60 -8.83 -3.33
CA LEU A 22 0.49 -8.60 -4.29
C LEU A 22 0.47 -9.60 -5.44
N ASP A 23 0.30 -10.89 -5.15
CA ASP A 23 0.24 -11.92 -6.16
C ASP A 23 -0.93 -11.68 -7.14
N HIS A 24 -2.10 -11.29 -6.61
CA HIS A 24 -3.24 -10.92 -7.46
C HIS A 24 -2.95 -9.69 -8.31
N LEU A 25 -2.44 -8.61 -7.71
CA LEU A 25 -2.11 -7.37 -8.43
C LEU A 25 -1.12 -7.63 -9.56
N PHE A 26 -0.04 -8.37 -9.29
CA PHE A 26 0.98 -8.63 -10.28
C PHE A 26 0.53 -9.59 -11.36
N ASN A 27 -0.29 -10.59 -11.06
CA ASN A 27 -0.78 -11.51 -12.09
C ASN A 27 -1.84 -10.84 -12.99
N THR A 28 -2.68 -9.96 -12.44
CA THR A 28 -3.76 -9.30 -13.20
C THR A 28 -3.26 -8.07 -13.98
N PHE A 29 -2.30 -7.31 -13.43
CA PHE A 29 -1.91 -6.00 -13.96
C PHE A 29 -0.41 -5.86 -14.25
N LEU A 30 0.30 -6.97 -14.54
CA LEU A 30 1.76 -7.01 -14.70
C LEU A 30 2.35 -5.98 -15.70
N ALA A 31 1.57 -5.58 -16.71
CA ALA A 31 2.01 -4.60 -17.70
C ALA A 31 2.16 -3.18 -17.13
N HIS A 32 1.55 -2.90 -15.97
CA HIS A 32 1.42 -1.55 -15.42
C HIS A 32 1.81 -1.44 -13.94
N VAL A 33 1.65 -2.50 -13.17
CA VAL A 33 1.83 -2.51 -11.71
C VAL A 33 3.11 -3.27 -11.36
N GLY A 34 4.06 -2.57 -10.73
CA GLY A 34 5.32 -3.16 -10.28
C GLY A 34 6.27 -3.56 -11.40
N LYS A 35 6.15 -2.96 -12.59
CA LYS A 35 7.10 -3.11 -13.69
C LYS A 35 7.99 -1.88 -13.76
N ILE A 36 9.30 -2.09 -13.69
CA ILE A 36 10.33 -1.05 -13.69
C ILE A 36 11.44 -1.53 -14.61
N GLY A 37 11.50 -1.02 -15.84
CA GLY A 37 12.44 -1.52 -16.86
C GLY A 37 12.34 -3.04 -17.07
N ASN A 38 13.45 -3.72 -16.82
CA ASN A 38 13.57 -5.18 -16.89
C ASN A 38 13.16 -5.91 -15.59
N TYR A 39 12.68 -5.19 -14.58
CA TYR A 39 12.19 -5.74 -13.32
C TYR A 39 10.66 -5.79 -13.30
N GLN A 40 10.12 -6.80 -12.64
CA GLN A 40 8.69 -7.04 -12.48
C GLN A 40 8.37 -7.42 -11.04
N ARG A 41 7.10 -7.27 -10.64
CA ARG A 41 6.63 -7.54 -9.27
C ARG A 41 7.33 -6.67 -8.21
N CYS A 42 7.72 -5.45 -8.58
CA CYS A 42 8.38 -4.50 -7.69
C CYS A 42 7.40 -3.89 -6.69
N ALA A 43 7.67 -4.06 -5.39
CA ALA A 43 6.99 -3.37 -4.31
C ALA A 43 7.96 -3.15 -3.14
N PHE A 44 7.73 -2.08 -2.39
CA PHE A 44 8.38 -1.84 -1.11
C PHE A 44 7.37 -2.08 0.01
N LEU A 45 7.77 -2.77 1.07
CA LEU A 45 6.91 -3.12 2.18
C LEU A 45 7.51 -2.56 3.47
N THR A 46 6.69 -1.89 4.27
CA THR A 46 7.04 -1.49 5.63
C THR A 46 6.03 -2.07 6.60
N ARG A 47 6.53 -2.81 7.58
CA ARG A 47 5.73 -3.36 8.67
C ARG A 47 5.38 -2.27 9.68
N GLY A 48 4.14 -2.21 10.12
CA GLY A 48 3.67 -1.29 11.14
C GLY A 48 2.40 -1.74 11.86
N THR A 49 1.80 -0.83 12.62
CA THR A 49 0.54 -1.05 13.34
C THR A 49 -0.55 -0.20 12.71
N GLY A 50 -1.55 -0.86 12.13
CA GLY A 50 -2.82 -0.25 11.75
C GLY A 50 -3.73 -0.10 12.97
N GLN A 51 -4.47 1.00 13.05
CA GLN A 51 -5.40 1.26 14.14
C GLN A 51 -6.74 1.76 13.59
N PHE A 52 -7.83 1.14 14.06
CA PHE A 52 -9.19 1.53 13.67
C PHE A 52 -10.19 1.17 14.77
N ALA A 53 -11.38 1.75 14.72
CA ALA A 53 -12.49 1.39 15.60
C ALA A 53 -13.75 1.19 14.75
N PRO A 54 -14.22 -0.05 14.55
CA PRO A 54 -15.42 -0.30 13.75
C PRO A 54 -16.63 0.42 14.35
N THR A 55 -17.37 1.19 13.56
CA THR A 55 -18.60 1.86 14.00
C THR A 55 -19.74 0.86 14.12
N ALA A 56 -20.88 1.26 14.69
CA ALA A 56 -22.04 0.37 14.85
C ALA A 56 -22.57 -0.19 13.51
N ASP A 57 -22.34 0.53 12.40
CA ASP A 57 -22.78 0.14 11.06
C ASP A 57 -21.73 -0.67 10.28
N ALA A 58 -20.57 -0.95 10.88
CA ALA A 58 -19.52 -1.72 10.24
C ALA A 58 -19.82 -3.23 10.26
N ASN A 59 -19.35 -3.95 9.23
CA ASN A 59 -19.29 -5.42 9.22
C ASN A 59 -17.82 -5.87 9.17
N PRO A 60 -17.09 -5.78 10.30
CA PRO A 60 -15.65 -5.98 10.31
C PRO A 60 -15.28 -7.44 10.05
N THR A 61 -14.31 -7.67 9.15
CA THR A 61 -13.61 -8.95 9.07
C THR A 61 -12.66 -9.15 10.26
N ILE A 62 -12.13 -8.05 10.81
CA ILE A 62 -11.23 -8.02 11.97
C ILE A 62 -11.74 -6.96 12.95
N GLY A 63 -11.85 -7.32 14.22
CA GLY A 63 -12.20 -6.38 15.29
C GLY A 63 -13.65 -6.44 15.76
N GLN A 64 -13.96 -5.68 16.83
CA GLN A 64 -15.28 -5.61 17.45
C GLN A 64 -15.87 -4.19 17.35
N LEU A 65 -17.19 -4.10 17.16
CA LEU A 65 -17.89 -2.81 17.07
C LEU A 65 -17.67 -1.95 18.33
N GLY A 66 -17.37 -0.67 18.13
CA GLY A 66 -17.15 0.33 19.17
C GLY A 66 -15.84 0.16 19.95
N LYS A 67 -14.97 -0.79 19.58
CA LYS A 67 -13.67 -1.00 20.24
C LYS A 67 -12.52 -0.55 19.36
N LEU A 68 -11.50 0.01 20.00
CA LEU A 68 -10.23 0.33 19.33
C LEU A 68 -9.48 -0.98 19.10
N GLU A 69 -9.10 -1.21 17.85
CA GLU A 69 -8.38 -2.39 17.40
C GLU A 69 -7.01 -1.95 16.86
N GLN A 70 -6.00 -2.78 17.12
CA GLN A 70 -4.66 -2.62 16.57
C GLN A 70 -4.26 -3.92 15.89
N VAL A 71 -3.79 -3.80 14.64
CA VAL A 71 -3.43 -4.96 13.82
C VAL A 71 -2.05 -4.72 13.23
N GLU A 72 -1.27 -5.79 13.14
CA GLU A 72 0.00 -5.76 12.42
C GLU A 72 -0.28 -5.72 10.90
N GLU A 73 0.14 -4.65 10.24
CA GLU A 73 -0.10 -4.40 8.82
C GLU A 73 1.20 -4.14 8.06
N ASP A 74 1.20 -4.46 6.78
CA ASP A 74 2.20 -3.96 5.83
C ASP A 74 1.64 -2.75 5.08
N ARG A 75 2.35 -1.63 5.15
CA ARG A 75 2.22 -0.55 4.17
C ARG A 75 3.00 -0.97 2.93
N VAL A 76 2.29 -1.13 1.83
CA VAL A 76 2.86 -1.57 0.56
C VAL A 76 2.87 -0.41 -0.42
N GLU A 77 4.01 -0.19 -1.06
CA GLU A 77 4.22 0.85 -2.05
C GLU A 77 4.67 0.22 -3.36
N VAL A 78 3.76 0.16 -4.33
CA VAL A 78 4.08 -0.37 -5.66
C VAL A 78 4.65 0.76 -6.50
N HIS A 79 5.94 0.63 -6.80
CA HIS A 79 6.72 1.69 -7.44
C HIS A 79 6.44 1.72 -8.95
N PRO A 80 6.01 2.87 -9.50
CA PRO A 80 5.73 3.02 -10.93
C PRO A 80 6.92 3.53 -11.77
N TYR A 81 8.07 3.86 -11.17
CA TYR A 81 9.17 4.57 -11.86
C TYR A 81 10.52 3.86 -11.74
N GLU A 82 11.36 4.01 -12.77
CA GLU A 82 12.79 3.64 -12.77
C GLU A 82 13.66 4.63 -11.98
N GLU A 83 13.16 5.84 -11.74
CA GLU A 83 13.85 6.91 -11.06
C GLU A 83 13.65 6.82 -9.53
N VAL A 84 14.66 7.23 -8.76
CA VAL A 84 14.55 7.28 -7.30
C VAL A 84 13.58 8.39 -6.90
N ALA A 85 12.52 8.04 -6.15
CA ALA A 85 11.63 9.00 -5.53
C ALA A 85 12.16 9.37 -4.14
N TYR A 86 12.32 10.67 -3.87
CA TYR A 86 12.68 11.20 -2.56
C TYR A 86 11.58 12.14 -2.07
N ASP A 87 11.16 11.99 -0.82
CA ASP A 87 10.39 13.01 -0.13
C ASP A 87 11.38 13.90 0.64
N VAL A 88 11.41 15.19 0.31
CA VAL A 88 12.23 16.19 1.02
C VAL A 88 11.31 17.03 1.89
N TYR A 89 11.45 16.89 3.20
CA TYR A 89 10.70 17.67 4.18
C TYR A 89 11.52 18.90 4.60
N ARG A 90 10.85 20.05 4.76
CA ARG A 90 11.47 21.22 5.39
C ARG A 90 11.46 21.01 6.91
N LEU A 91 12.60 21.24 7.56
CA LEU A 91 12.76 21.05 9.00
C LEU A 91 12.26 22.24 9.84
N GLU A 92 11.85 23.33 9.20
CA GLU A 92 11.39 24.56 9.84
C GLU A 92 9.92 24.48 10.33
N ASP A 93 9.20 23.44 9.94
CA ASP A 93 7.78 23.21 10.26
C ASP A 93 7.56 22.16 11.38
N TYR A 94 8.61 21.83 12.15
CA TYR A 94 8.58 20.94 13.33
C TYR A 94 8.91 21.67 14.63
#